data_AF-A0A7C4SNA3-F1
#
_entry.id   AF-A0A7C4SNA3-F1
#
_cell.length_a   1.000
_cell.length_b   1.000
_cell.length_c   1.000
_cell.angle_alpha   90.00
_cell.angle_beta   90.00
_cell.angle_gamma   90.00
#
_symmetry.space_group_name_H-M   'P 1'
#
loop_
_entity.id
_entity.type
_entity.pdbx_description
1 polymer ?
#
loop_
_entity_poly.entity_id
_entity_poly.type
_entity_poly.pdbx_seq_one_letter_code
_entity_poly.pdbx_strand_id
1 'polypeptide(L)'
;MYVRYASKSMVIERLVPNPSERLEFENIYGADIESKLQAADAFIDAMLQGYVDVPLNDPPRILMEAAADCAAALFLFDRKDVESARELMARCEKLVEVFRSRFRYFGLAGATE
;
A
#
# COMPACT_ATOMS: atom_id res chain seq x y z
N MET A 1 -14.93 -11.45 5.53
CA MET A 1 -13.48 -11.59 5.78
C MET A 1 -12.82 -10.42 5.06
N TYR A 2 -12.12 -9.54 5.76
CA TYR A 2 -11.47 -8.38 5.13
C TYR A 2 -10.22 -8.87 4.39
N VAL A 3 -10.12 -8.61 3.10
CA VAL A 3 -8.95 -8.98 2.30
C VAL A 3 -7.94 -7.84 2.42
N ARG A 4 -6.74 -8.17 2.89
CA ARG A 4 -5.61 -7.22 2.95
C ARG A 4 -4.94 -7.13 1.59
N TYR A 5 -4.50 -5.94 1.19
CA TYR A 5 -3.74 -5.81 -0.05
C TYR A 5 -2.30 -6.28 0.11
N ALA A 6 -1.70 -5.99 1.26
CA ALA A 6 -0.35 -6.42 1.59
C ALA A 6 -0.31 -7.35 2.79
N SER A 7 0.73 -8.18 2.83
CA SER A 7 1.07 -8.96 4.02
C SER A 7 1.95 -8.17 4.97
N LYS A 8 1.93 -8.52 6.27
CA LYS A 8 2.84 -7.94 7.27
C LYS A 8 4.30 -8.07 6.88
N SER A 9 4.72 -9.22 6.35
CA SER A 9 6.11 -9.45 5.96
C SER A 9 6.59 -8.46 4.91
N MET A 10 5.74 -8.10 3.94
CA MET A 10 6.07 -7.08 2.93
C MET A 10 6.31 -5.70 3.56
N VAL A 11 5.57 -5.35 4.62
CA VAL A 11 5.79 -4.09 5.36
C VAL A 11 7.10 -4.16 6.13
N ILE A 12 7.34 -5.26 6.85
CA ILE A 12 8.54 -5.45 7.67
C ILE A 12 9.80 -5.44 6.79
N GLU A 13 9.76 -5.99 5.58
CA GLU A 13 10.85 -5.94 4.61
C GLU A 13 11.31 -4.52 4.25
N ARG A 14 10.39 -3.54 4.30
CA ARG A 14 10.68 -2.12 4.04
C ARG A 14 11.27 -1.41 5.25
N LEU A 15 10.83 -1.81 6.44
CA LEU A 15 11.24 -1.20 7.71
C LEU A 15 12.54 -1.79 8.25
N VAL A 16 12.80 -3.07 7.96
CA VAL A 16 13.92 -3.84 8.50
C VAL A 16 14.66 -4.54 7.36
N PRO A 17 15.70 -3.88 6.81
CA PRO A 17 16.52 -4.43 5.74
C PRO A 17 17.21 -5.74 6.14
N ASN A 18 17.65 -5.85 7.41
CA ASN A 18 18.32 -7.04 7.94
C ASN A 18 17.32 -8.17 8.24
N PRO A 19 17.36 -9.31 7.51
CA PRO A 19 16.41 -10.40 7.70
C PRO A 19 16.41 -10.99 9.12
N SER A 20 17.56 -11.00 9.79
CA SER A 20 17.73 -11.60 11.12
C SER A 20 16.96 -10.85 12.22
N GLU A 21 16.62 -9.57 12.01
CA GLU A 21 15.93 -8.71 12.97
C GLU A 21 14.41 -8.71 12.76
N ARG A 22 13.92 -9.25 11.65
CA ARG A 22 12.51 -9.14 11.24
C ARG A 22 11.55 -9.86 12.19
N LEU A 23 11.95 -11.01 12.72
CA LEU A 23 11.10 -11.78 13.65
C LEU A 23 10.91 -11.04 14.98
N GLU A 24 11.99 -10.48 15.53
CA GLU A 24 11.91 -9.68 16.74
C GLU A 24 11.06 -8.42 16.51
N PHE A 25 11.29 -7.73 15.39
CA PHE A 25 10.49 -6.57 15.00
C PHE A 25 9.00 -6.91 14.85
N GLU A 26 8.67 -8.04 14.22
CA GLU A 26 7.28 -8.50 14.08
C GLU A 26 6.64 -8.77 15.45
N ASN A 27 7.38 -9.38 16.38
CA ASN A 27 6.85 -9.66 17.72
C ASN A 27 6.56 -8.38 18.51
N ILE A 28 7.38 -7.34 18.33
CA ILE A 28 7.21 -6.06 19.05
C ILE A 28 6.13 -5.19 18.38
N TYR A 29 6.13 -5.10 17.06
CA TYR A 29 5.35 -4.11 16.31
C TYR A 29 4.26 -4.71 15.42
N GLY A 30 4.09 -6.02 15.36
CA GLY A 30 3.17 -6.68 14.43
C GLY A 30 1.73 -6.19 14.52
N ALA A 31 1.23 -5.90 15.73
CA ALA A 31 -0.12 -5.36 15.92
C ALA A 31 -0.26 -3.90 15.41
N ASP A 32 0.78 -3.08 15.57
CA ASP A 32 0.84 -1.72 15.02
C ASP A 32 0.83 -1.78 13.48
N ILE A 33 1.61 -2.69 12.90
CA ILE A 33 1.67 -2.94 11.45
C ILE A 33 0.30 -3.38 10.90
N GLU A 34 -0.44 -4.25 11.59
CA GLU A 34 -1.80 -4.64 11.19
C GLU A 34 -2.76 -3.44 11.12
N SER A 35 -2.65 -2.53 12.08
CA SER A 35 -3.42 -1.28 12.07
C SER A 35 -3.03 -0.40 10.89
N LYS A 36 -1.73 -0.30 10.59
CA LYS A 36 -1.24 0.49 9.44
C LYS A 36 -1.64 -0.11 8.10
N LEU A 37 -1.67 -1.43 7.98
CA LEU A 37 -2.21 -2.11 6.81
C LEU A 37 -3.68 -1.72 6.58
N GLN A 38 -4.49 -1.57 7.64
CA GLN A 38 -5.89 -1.16 7.50
C GLN A 38 -6.05 0.27 7.03
N ALA A 39 -5.24 1.17 7.57
CA ALA A 39 -5.21 2.54 7.11
C ALA A 39 -4.71 2.64 5.65
N ALA A 40 -3.71 1.84 5.27
CA ALA A 40 -3.17 1.78 3.92
C ALA A 40 -4.19 1.25 2.90
N ASP A 41 -4.85 0.13 3.21
CA ASP A 41 -5.88 -0.45 2.35
C ASP A 41 -7.02 0.58 2.13
N ALA A 42 -7.51 1.23 3.19
CA ALA A 42 -8.54 2.27 3.09
C ALA A 42 -8.10 3.51 2.30
N PHE A 43 -6.83 3.92 2.45
CA PHE A 43 -6.26 5.02 1.67
C PHE A 43 -6.22 4.69 0.17
N ILE A 44 -5.77 3.49 -0.18
CA ILE A 44 -5.74 3.02 -1.57
C ILE A 44 -7.15 2.89 -2.13
N ASP A 45 -8.11 2.35 -1.36
CA ASP A 45 -9.51 2.28 -1.76
C ASP A 45 -10.08 3.64 -2.11
N ALA A 46 -9.82 4.65 -1.28
CA ALA A 46 -10.24 6.02 -1.56
C ALA A 46 -9.62 6.59 -2.85
N MET A 47 -8.37 6.25 -3.16
CA MET A 47 -7.72 6.65 -4.41
C MET A 47 -8.28 5.94 -5.65
N LEU A 48 -8.76 4.71 -5.47
CA LEU A 48 -9.28 3.85 -6.54
C LEU A 48 -10.80 3.99 -6.75
N GLN A 49 -11.50 4.58 -5.79
CA GLN A 49 -12.94 4.80 -5.87
C GLN A 49 -13.30 5.54 -7.17
N GLY A 50 -14.25 4.97 -7.92
CA GLY A 50 -14.68 5.49 -9.23
C GLY A 50 -13.89 4.96 -10.43
N TYR A 51 -12.82 4.17 -10.22
CA TYR A 51 -12.09 3.46 -11.27
C TYR A 51 -12.38 1.96 -11.28
N VAL A 52 -12.53 1.38 -10.09
CA VAL A 52 -12.77 -0.05 -9.85
C VAL A 52 -13.70 -0.24 -8.66
N ASP A 53 -14.28 -1.44 -8.54
CA ASP A 53 -15.03 -1.83 -7.34
C ASP A 53 -14.07 -2.11 -6.19
N VAL A 54 -14.23 -1.38 -5.09
CA VAL A 54 -13.43 -1.50 -3.86
C VAL A 54 -14.28 -2.00 -2.70
N PRO A 55 -13.73 -2.79 -1.75
CA PRO A 55 -12.35 -3.29 -1.71
C PRO A 55 -12.12 -4.38 -2.78
N LEU A 56 -10.88 -4.47 -3.26
CA LEU A 56 -10.45 -5.46 -4.24
C LEU A 56 -10.36 -6.85 -3.60
N ASN A 57 -11.01 -7.83 -4.21
CA ASN A 57 -10.94 -9.22 -3.75
C ASN A 57 -9.59 -9.89 -4.09
N ASP A 58 -9.00 -9.54 -5.23
CA ASP A 58 -7.71 -10.03 -5.70
C ASP A 58 -6.83 -8.85 -6.13
N PRO A 59 -6.12 -8.22 -5.17
CA PRO A 59 -5.34 -7.02 -5.45
C PRO A 59 -4.13 -7.38 -6.33
N PRO A 60 -3.94 -6.72 -7.48
CA PRO A 60 -2.78 -6.95 -8.33
C PRO A 60 -1.51 -6.55 -7.60
N ARG A 61 -0.39 -7.24 -7.91
CA ARG A 61 0.90 -7.04 -7.23
C ARG A 61 1.30 -5.57 -7.09
N ILE A 62 1.04 -4.72 -8.07
CA ILE A 62 1.36 -3.28 -8.01
C ILE A 62 0.67 -2.58 -6.82
N LEU A 63 -0.58 -2.94 -6.52
CA LEU A 63 -1.34 -2.40 -5.38
C LEU A 63 -0.94 -3.05 -4.07
N MET A 64 -0.53 -4.33 -4.08
CA MET A 64 0.07 -4.98 -2.91
C MET A 64 1.38 -4.26 -2.50
N GLU A 65 2.24 -3.93 -3.46
CA GLU A 65 3.47 -3.17 -3.21
C GLU A 65 3.16 -1.75 -2.69
N ALA A 66 2.16 -1.09 -3.26
CA ALA A 66 1.70 0.23 -2.82
C ALA A 66 1.17 0.19 -1.38
N ALA A 67 0.34 -0.80 -1.04
CA ALA A 67 -0.21 -0.97 0.30
C ALA A 67 0.90 -1.21 1.33
N ALA A 68 1.90 -2.01 0.99
CA ALA A 68 3.05 -2.24 1.85
C ALA A 68 3.91 -0.98 2.03
N ASP A 69 4.14 -0.19 0.97
CA ASP A 69 4.85 1.09 1.05
C ASP A 69 4.08 2.09 1.93
N CYS A 70 2.76 2.20 1.74
CA CYS A 70 1.89 3.08 2.52
C CYS A 70 1.88 2.71 4.01
N ALA A 71 1.68 1.42 4.33
CA ALA A 71 1.68 0.96 5.71
C ALA A 71 3.03 1.22 6.40
N ALA A 72 4.14 0.99 5.70
CA ALA A 72 5.48 1.31 6.21
C ALA A 72 5.66 2.82 6.42
N ALA A 73 5.19 3.65 5.49
CA ALA A 73 5.24 5.11 5.62
C ALA A 73 4.45 5.60 6.85
N LEU A 74 3.24 5.10 7.05
CA LEU A 74 2.41 5.45 8.21
C LEU A 74 3.07 5.04 9.53
N PHE A 75 3.71 3.87 9.56
CA PHE A 75 4.47 3.42 10.73
C PHE A 75 5.65 4.35 11.07
N LEU A 76 6.36 4.83 10.05
CA LEU A 76 7.50 5.73 10.20
C LEU A 76 7.06 7.16 10.59
N PHE A 77 5.93 7.65 10.06
CA PHE A 77 5.35 8.93 10.46
C PHE A 77 5.07 9.00 11.96
N ASP A 78 4.48 7.94 12.53
CA ASP A 78 4.21 7.85 13.97
C ASP A 78 5.49 7.91 14.82
N ARG A 79 6.61 7.47 14.24
CA ARG A 79 7.95 7.46 14.87
C ARG A 79 8.80 8.67 14.50
N LYS A 80 8.20 9.66 13.81
CA LYS A 80 8.84 10.91 13.39
C LYS A 80 10.00 10.74 12.39
N ASP A 81 10.09 9.59 11.72
CA ASP A 81 10.99 9.39 10.59
C ASP A 81 10.31 9.89 9.31
N VAL A 82 10.27 11.21 9.16
CA VAL A 82 9.48 11.88 8.13
C VAL A 82 10.08 11.73 6.73
N GLU A 83 11.42 11.66 6.62
CA GLU A 83 12.09 11.57 5.32
C GLU A 83 11.81 10.21 4.67
N SER A 84 12.11 9.11 5.36
CA SER A 84 11.84 7.77 4.83
C SER A 84 10.33 7.51 4.66
N ALA A 85 9.49 8.05 5.55
CA ALA A 85 8.04 7.98 5.38
C ALA A 85 7.56 8.66 4.08
N ARG A 86 8.08 9.85 3.76
CA ARG A 86 7.71 10.57 2.54
C ARG A 86 8.14 9.85 1.27
N GLU A 87 9.33 9.26 1.26
CA GLU A 87 9.81 8.49 0.11
C GLU A 87 8.89 7.29 -0.19
N LEU A 88 8.52 6.54 0.85
CA LEU A 88 7.61 5.40 0.73
C LEU A 88 6.20 5.83 0.33
N MET A 89 5.68 6.91 0.92
CA MET A 89 4.36 7.44 0.56
C MET A 89 4.31 7.90 -0.91
N ALA A 90 5.33 8.63 -1.37
CA ALA A 90 5.43 9.06 -2.77
C ALA A 90 5.51 7.86 -3.73
N ARG A 91 6.22 6.79 -3.33
CA ARG A 91 6.27 5.54 -4.10
C ARG A 91 4.91 4.85 -4.14
N CYS A 92 4.19 4.77 -3.02
CA CYS A 92 2.81 4.26 -2.98
C CYS A 92 1.90 5.03 -3.95
N GLU A 93 1.82 6.35 -3.83
CA GLU A 93 0.97 7.18 -4.69
C GLU A 93 1.28 6.98 -6.17
N LYS A 94 2.57 6.91 -6.52
CA LYS A 94 3.01 6.65 -7.89
C LYS A 94 2.53 5.29 -8.41
N LEU A 95 2.62 4.23 -7.59
CA LEU A 95 2.16 2.89 -7.98
C LEU A 95 0.65 2.84 -8.19
N VAL A 96 -0.12 3.47 -7.30
CA VAL A 96 -1.58 3.59 -7.44
C VAL A 96 -1.94 4.40 -8.69
N GLU A 97 -1.23 5.50 -8.97
CA GLU A 97 -1.45 6.31 -10.17
C GLU A 97 -1.12 5.54 -11.46
N VAL A 98 -0.02 4.77 -11.46
CA VAL A 98 0.32 3.88 -12.59
C VAL A 98 -0.78 2.85 -12.81
N PHE A 99 -1.36 2.27 -11.76
CA PHE A 99 -2.50 1.38 -11.88
C PHE A 99 -3.73 2.09 -12.46
N ARG A 100 -4.10 3.26 -11.90
CA ARG A 100 -5.24 4.07 -12.36
C ARG A 100 -5.12 4.51 -13.82
N SER A 101 -3.91 4.83 -14.28
CA SER A 101 -3.69 5.29 -15.66
C SER A 101 -4.17 4.27 -16.70
N ARG A 102 -4.13 2.97 -16.36
CA ARG A 102 -4.64 1.90 -17.24
C ARG A 102 -6.12 2.09 -17.59
N PHE A 103 -6.93 2.59 -16.66
CA PHE A 103 -8.37 2.80 -16.87
C PHE A 103 -8.67 4.09 -17.64
N ARG A 104 -7.79 5.11 -17.60
CA ARG A 104 -7.95 6.32 -18.43
C ARG A 104 -7.81 6.04 -19.92
N TYR A 105 -6.95 5.09 -20.30
CA TYR A 105 -6.75 4.74 -21.71
C TYR A 105 -7.92 3.92 -22.31
N PHE A 106 -8.70 3.22 -21.49
CA PHE A 106 -9.91 2.52 -21.98
C PHE A 106 -11.10 3.47 -22.21
N GLY A 107 -11.19 4.58 -21.48
CA GLY A 107 -12.25 5.58 -21.66
C GLY A 107 -12.15 6.41 -22.95
N LEU A 108 -10.98 6.43 -23.61
CA LEU A 108 -10.78 7.14 -24.89
C LEU A 108 -10.93 6.22 -26.12
N ALA A 109 -10.87 4.90 -25.94
CA ALA A 109 -11.03 3.95 -27.05
C ALA A 109 -12.50 3.58 -27.33
N GLY A 110 -13.43 3.93 -26.45
CA GLY A 110 -14.87 3.68 -26.60
C GLY A 110 -15.72 4.90 -26.94
N ALA A 111 -15.10 6.06 -27.23
CA ALA A 111 -15.79 7.31 -27.56
C ALA A 111 -15.75 7.64 -29.07
N THR A 112 -15.64 6.61 -29.91
CA THR A 112 -15.80 6.72 -31.36
C THR A 112 -16.84 5.71 -31.84
N GLU A 113 -18.11 6.02 -31.60
CA GLU A 113 -19.24 5.52 -32.41
C GLU A 113 -20.15 6.70 -32.74
#